data_AF-A0ABD0RFH2-F1
#
_entry.id   AF-A0ABD0RFH2-F1
#
_cell.length_a   1.000
_cell.length_b   1.000
_cell.length_c   1.000
_cell.angle_alpha   90.00
_cell.angle_beta   90.00
_cell.angle_gamma   90.00
#
_symmetry.space_group_name_H-M   'P 1'
#
loop_
_entity.id
_entity.type
_entity.pdbx_description
1 polymer ?
#
loop_
_entity_poly.entity_id
_entity_poly.type
_entity_poly.pdbx_seq_one_letter_code
_entity_poly.pdbx_strand_id
1 'polypeptide(L)'
;MNLVTSECSVKHATVSDRSVSVVDTPGLFDTQIKPEEFMKEIARSIYLSSPGPHAFLIVLPVNMKFTDQELQILWIIELLFGKEVLKYSIIVFTHGDLLKEPVEKHVVRNSKLRHLVDQCGGRFHVFNNRDQNNREQVNDLLLKIDTMIKQTGGEHYSNRMFEDSLKFRREEEEKRRREEERKQQDEKQRQEEIERVRKETEEKIRAEMEAKHQSELKRLKERRQREYEERERQQKQRQVEFERAIKDIEVKIRADIEAKSRSELQRLVARIQREDEERTQLQKRRQNEIETVREMIQTIREEIEAERSEQEKHRARRQIENKERKQQQKQSQ
;
A
#
# COMPACT_ATOMS: atom_id res chain seq x y z
N MET A 1 -46.56 5.90 -58.75
CA MET A 1 -45.64 6.45 -57.74
C MET A 1 -45.69 5.49 -56.57
N ASN A 2 -44.59 4.84 -56.21
CA ASN A 2 -44.50 4.24 -54.89
C ASN A 2 -44.17 5.40 -53.94
N LEU A 3 -45.14 5.94 -53.21
CA LEU A 3 -44.82 6.69 -52.00
C LEU A 3 -44.47 5.66 -50.94
N VAL A 4 -43.27 5.79 -50.38
CA VAL A 4 -42.60 4.79 -49.51
C VAL A 4 -42.49 5.29 -48.06
N THR A 5 -42.89 6.54 -47.78
CA THR A 5 -42.79 7.13 -46.45
C THR A 5 -43.95 6.64 -45.56
N SER A 6 -43.67 5.66 -44.71
CA SER A 6 -44.61 5.15 -43.70
C SER A 6 -44.50 5.87 -42.35
N GLU A 7 -43.40 6.60 -42.11
CA GLU A 7 -43.11 7.27 -40.83
C GLU A 7 -42.63 8.71 -41.05
N CYS A 8 -43.07 9.61 -40.17
CA CYS A 8 -42.60 10.99 -40.13
C CYS A 8 -41.12 11.05 -39.76
N SER A 9 -40.38 11.85 -40.52
CA SER A 9 -38.95 12.10 -40.27
C SER A 9 -38.63 13.57 -40.42
N VAL A 10 -37.64 14.06 -39.66
CA VAL A 10 -37.14 15.42 -39.77
C VAL A 10 -35.73 15.43 -40.33
N LYS A 11 -35.48 16.33 -41.28
CA LYS A 11 -34.15 16.59 -41.86
C LYS A 11 -33.80 18.06 -41.65
N HIS A 12 -32.52 18.32 -41.39
CA HIS A 12 -31.98 19.66 -41.19
C HIS A 12 -30.96 19.98 -42.27
N ALA A 13 -30.96 21.22 -42.75
CA ALA A 13 -29.96 21.73 -43.68
C ALA A 13 -29.76 23.23 -43.49
N THR A 14 -28.60 23.74 -43.88
CA THR A 14 -28.34 25.18 -43.96
C THR A 14 -28.46 25.63 -45.41
N VAL A 15 -29.31 26.62 -45.69
CA VAL A 15 -29.51 27.20 -47.03
C VAL A 15 -29.34 28.70 -46.92
N SER A 16 -28.32 29.27 -47.59
CA SER A 16 -28.04 30.72 -47.55
C SER A 16 -27.97 31.25 -46.12
N ASP A 17 -27.15 30.59 -45.28
CA ASP A 17 -26.95 30.85 -43.84
C ASP A 17 -28.19 30.69 -42.94
N ARG A 18 -29.31 30.23 -43.49
CA ARG A 18 -30.53 29.92 -42.74
C ARG A 18 -30.58 28.44 -42.40
N SER A 19 -30.77 28.12 -41.12
CA SER A 19 -31.12 26.77 -40.69
C SER A 19 -32.55 26.43 -41.09
N VAL A 20 -32.73 25.36 -41.85
CA VAL A 20 -34.02 24.87 -42.34
C VAL A 20 -34.24 23.46 -41.82
N SER A 21 -35.44 23.22 -41.30
CA SER A 21 -35.92 21.91 -40.88
C SER A 21 -37.13 21.53 -41.73
N VAL A 22 -37.13 20.34 -42.31
CA VAL A 22 -38.26 19.81 -43.09
C VAL A 22 -38.73 18.53 -42.41
N VAL A 23 -40.02 18.48 -42.09
CA VAL A 23 -40.69 17.27 -41.60
C VAL A 23 -41.40 16.63 -42.79
N ASP A 24 -40.92 15.46 -43.20
CA ASP A 24 -41.60 14.61 -44.19
C ASP A 24 -42.68 13.78 -43.49
N THR A 25 -43.85 13.67 -44.10
CA THR A 25 -45.02 12.98 -43.53
C THR A 25 -45.56 11.93 -44.48
N PRO A 26 -46.18 10.85 -43.98
CA PRO A 26 -46.91 9.94 -44.83
C PRO A 26 -47.99 10.64 -45.69
N GLY A 27 -48.30 10.06 -46.84
CA GLY A 27 -49.30 10.62 -47.76
C GLY A 27 -50.73 10.55 -47.19
N LEU A 28 -51.51 11.62 -47.34
CA LEU A 28 -52.90 11.71 -46.82
C LEU A 28 -53.84 10.62 -47.37
N PHE A 29 -53.59 10.13 -48.58
CA PHE A 29 -54.40 9.11 -49.25
C PHE A 29 -53.64 7.79 -49.46
N ASP A 30 -52.59 7.55 -48.68
CA ASP A 30 -51.90 6.27 -48.76
C ASP A 30 -52.78 5.17 -48.16
N THR A 31 -53.37 4.34 -49.04
CA THR A 31 -54.25 3.24 -48.63
C THR A 31 -53.52 2.09 -47.94
N GLN A 32 -52.19 2.12 -47.88
CA GLN A 32 -51.37 1.13 -47.20
C GLN A 32 -51.26 1.37 -45.68
N ILE A 33 -51.63 2.56 -45.19
CA ILE A 33 -51.50 2.94 -43.78
C ILE A 33 -52.85 2.86 -43.09
N LYS A 34 -52.90 2.20 -41.93
CA LYS A 34 -54.13 2.12 -41.13
C LYS A 34 -54.47 3.49 -40.53
N PRO A 35 -55.75 3.85 -40.36
CA PRO A 35 -56.13 5.14 -39.78
C PRO A 35 -55.48 5.46 -38.43
N GLU A 36 -55.33 4.46 -37.55
CA GLU A 36 -54.66 4.62 -36.25
C GLU A 36 -53.17 4.93 -36.37
N GLU A 37 -52.48 4.27 -37.31
CA GLU A 37 -51.05 4.50 -37.59
C GLU A 37 -50.86 5.88 -38.22
N PHE A 38 -51.76 6.26 -39.14
CA PHE A 38 -51.77 7.61 -39.71
C PHE A 38 -51.93 8.69 -38.64
N MET A 39 -52.86 8.53 -37.70
CA MET A 39 -53.03 9.48 -36.59
C MET A 39 -51.81 9.56 -35.65
N LYS A 40 -51.11 8.43 -35.43
CA LYS A 40 -49.84 8.43 -34.68
C LYS A 40 -48.77 9.24 -35.41
N GLU A 41 -48.68 9.10 -36.73
CA GLU A 41 -47.73 9.84 -37.54
C GLU A 41 -48.07 11.33 -37.61
N ILE A 42 -49.36 11.71 -37.62
CA ILE A 42 -49.77 13.10 -37.42
C ILE A 42 -49.27 13.63 -36.07
N ALA A 43 -49.51 12.90 -34.97
CA ALA A 43 -49.03 13.30 -33.65
C ALA A 43 -47.49 13.43 -33.59
N ARG A 44 -46.77 12.51 -34.24
CA ARG A 44 -45.31 12.56 -34.38
C ARG A 44 -44.87 13.79 -35.18
N SER A 45 -45.54 14.14 -36.26
CA SER A 45 -45.25 15.34 -37.05
C SER A 45 -45.38 16.61 -36.21
N ILE A 46 -46.40 16.70 -35.35
CA ILE A 46 -46.64 17.82 -34.42
C ILE A 46 -45.49 17.92 -33.42
N TYR A 47 -45.07 16.79 -32.83
CA TYR A 47 -43.95 16.74 -31.91
C TYR A 47 -42.63 17.20 -32.56
N LEU A 48 -42.34 16.72 -33.77
CA LEU A 48 -41.13 17.06 -34.51
C LEU A 48 -41.10 18.53 -34.99
N SER A 49 -42.25 19.10 -35.33
CA SER A 49 -42.36 20.47 -35.84
C SER A 49 -42.72 21.52 -34.78
N SER A 50 -42.97 21.13 -33.53
CA SER A 50 -43.23 22.08 -32.45
C SER A 50 -42.07 23.09 -32.28
N PRO A 51 -42.31 24.36 -31.93
CA PRO A 51 -43.58 24.98 -31.49
C PRO A 51 -44.61 25.18 -32.62
N GLY A 52 -44.21 24.92 -33.86
CA GLY A 52 -45.06 24.73 -35.01
C GLY A 52 -44.34 25.11 -36.31
N PRO A 53 -44.85 24.65 -37.46
CA PRO A 53 -44.20 24.89 -38.75
C PRO A 53 -44.38 26.34 -39.22
N HIS A 54 -43.38 26.86 -39.92
CA HIS A 54 -43.45 28.18 -40.57
C HIS A 54 -44.24 28.14 -41.89
N ALA A 55 -44.30 26.97 -42.53
CA ALA A 55 -45.06 26.75 -43.75
C ALA A 55 -45.50 25.29 -43.84
N PHE A 56 -46.71 25.07 -44.35
CA PHE A 56 -47.18 23.77 -44.81
C PHE A 56 -47.02 23.70 -46.33
N LEU A 57 -46.34 22.67 -46.82
CA LEU A 57 -46.15 22.46 -48.25
C LEU A 57 -47.09 21.34 -48.71
N ILE A 58 -48.09 21.69 -49.51
CA ILE A 58 -49.04 20.72 -50.06
C ILE A 58 -48.51 20.31 -51.43
N VAL A 59 -47.93 19.12 -51.51
CA VAL A 59 -47.16 18.66 -52.67
C VAL A 59 -48.06 17.90 -53.65
N LEU A 60 -48.21 18.41 -54.87
CA LEU A 60 -49.07 17.85 -55.92
C LEU A 60 -48.30 17.70 -57.24
N PRO A 61 -48.38 16.57 -57.96
CA PRO A 61 -47.80 16.46 -59.31
C PRO A 61 -48.52 17.35 -60.33
N VAL A 62 -47.80 18.06 -61.21
CA VAL A 62 -48.44 18.88 -62.28
C VAL A 62 -49.28 18.06 -63.26
N ASN A 63 -48.97 16.77 -63.41
CA ASN A 63 -49.69 15.85 -64.29
C ASN A 63 -50.82 15.09 -63.56
N MET A 64 -51.11 15.45 -62.31
CA MET A 64 -52.20 14.85 -61.55
C MET A 64 -53.55 15.22 -62.17
N LYS A 65 -54.42 14.21 -62.33
CA LYS A 65 -55.81 14.45 -62.70
C LYS A 65 -56.56 14.86 -61.45
N PHE A 66 -57.07 16.10 -61.41
CA PHE A 66 -57.87 16.59 -60.29
C PHE A 66 -59.27 15.97 -60.34
N THR A 67 -59.49 14.96 -59.51
CA THR A 67 -60.79 14.36 -59.23
C THR A 67 -61.44 15.03 -58.01
N ASP A 68 -62.62 14.57 -57.60
CA ASP A 68 -63.27 15.08 -56.39
C ASP A 68 -62.51 14.69 -55.10
N GLN A 69 -61.66 13.66 -55.17
CA GLN A 69 -60.82 13.23 -54.05
C GLN A 69 -59.77 14.29 -53.70
N GLU A 70 -59.15 14.94 -54.70
CA GLU A 70 -58.12 15.96 -54.46
C GLU A 70 -58.69 17.24 -53.82
N LEU A 71 -60.00 17.51 -53.97
CA LEU A 71 -60.66 18.60 -53.26
C LEU A 71 -60.78 18.32 -51.75
N GLN A 72 -60.71 17.05 -51.33
CA GLN A 72 -60.76 16.68 -49.92
C GLN A 72 -59.43 16.96 -49.19
N ILE A 73 -58.32 17.18 -49.91
CA ILE A 73 -57.00 17.44 -49.30
C ILE A 73 -57.07 18.61 -48.34
N LEU A 74 -57.63 19.74 -48.78
CA LEU A 74 -57.72 20.94 -47.94
C LEU A 74 -58.62 20.68 -46.72
N TRP A 75 -59.75 19.99 -46.92
CA TRP A 75 -60.66 19.64 -45.84
C TRP A 75 -60.00 18.74 -44.78
N ILE A 76 -59.21 17.75 -45.19
CA ILE A 76 -58.47 16.88 -44.28
C ILE A 76 -57.41 17.68 -43.51
N ILE A 77 -56.65 18.55 -44.18
CA ILE A 77 -55.64 19.39 -43.54
C ILE A 77 -56.30 20.35 -42.52
N GLU A 78 -57.42 20.97 -42.87
CA GLU A 78 -58.19 21.80 -41.93
C GLU A 78 -58.78 21.01 -40.77
N LEU A 79 -59.22 19.77 -41.00
CA LEU A 79 -59.73 18.89 -39.95
C LEU A 79 -58.62 18.52 -38.95
N LEU A 80 -57.42 18.24 -39.45
CA LEU A 80 -56.27 17.87 -38.62
C LEU A 80 -55.70 19.07 -37.88
N PHE A 81 -55.46 20.17 -38.58
CA PHE A 81 -54.69 21.29 -38.03
C PHE A 81 -55.55 22.49 -37.64
N GLY A 82 -56.75 22.64 -38.18
CA GLY A 82 -57.62 23.81 -38.01
C GLY A 82 -57.62 24.71 -39.25
N LYS A 83 -58.66 25.52 -39.45
CA LYS A 83 -58.86 26.34 -40.67
C LYS A 83 -57.72 27.34 -40.96
N GLU A 84 -57.08 27.83 -39.90
CA GLU A 84 -55.99 28.80 -40.01
C GLU A 84 -54.76 28.23 -40.73
N VAL A 85 -54.61 26.90 -40.78
CA VAL A 85 -53.49 26.22 -41.44
C VAL A 85 -53.30 26.68 -42.89
N LEU A 86 -54.39 26.93 -43.62
CA LEU A 86 -54.34 27.31 -45.02
C LEU A 86 -53.68 28.68 -45.25
N LYS A 87 -53.68 29.56 -44.24
CA LYS A 87 -52.95 30.85 -44.26
C LYS A 87 -51.43 30.65 -44.28
N TYR A 88 -50.97 29.50 -43.78
CA TYR A 88 -49.57 29.08 -43.73
C TYR A 88 -49.22 28.04 -44.81
N SER A 89 -50.14 27.75 -45.74
CA SER A 89 -49.95 26.73 -46.77
C SER A 89 -49.50 27.33 -48.11
N ILE A 90 -48.62 26.59 -48.80
CA ILE A 90 -48.21 26.82 -50.19
C ILE A 90 -48.40 25.53 -50.98
N ILE A 91 -49.03 25.63 -52.16
CA ILE A 91 -49.16 24.49 -53.08
C ILE A 91 -47.85 24.32 -53.85
N VAL A 92 -47.21 23.16 -53.72
CA VAL A 92 -45.96 22.84 -54.42
C VAL A 92 -46.24 21.85 -55.53
N PHE A 93 -46.10 22.31 -56.76
CA PHE A 93 -46.25 21.49 -57.95
C PHE A 93 -44.96 20.76 -58.29
N THR A 94 -44.95 19.44 -58.27
CA THR A 94 -43.79 18.64 -58.69
C THR A 94 -43.89 18.21 -60.15
N HIS A 95 -42.78 17.73 -60.71
CA HIS A 95 -42.66 17.40 -62.13
C HIS A 95 -42.82 18.62 -63.04
N GLY A 96 -42.30 19.78 -62.61
CA GLY A 96 -42.32 21.01 -63.40
C GLY A 96 -41.70 20.87 -64.79
N ASP A 97 -40.81 19.90 -65.00
CA ASP A 97 -40.24 19.54 -66.31
C ASP A 97 -41.29 19.07 -67.34
N LEU A 98 -42.48 18.67 -66.89
CA LEU A 98 -43.58 18.26 -67.77
C LEU A 98 -44.45 19.43 -68.25
N LEU A 99 -44.28 20.63 -67.69
CA LEU A 99 -45.03 21.81 -68.10
C LEU A 99 -44.52 22.32 -69.46
N LYS A 100 -45.43 22.44 -70.43
CA LYS A 100 -45.16 23.05 -71.75
C LYS A 100 -45.49 24.54 -71.81
N GLU A 101 -46.05 25.07 -70.73
CA GLU A 101 -46.49 26.45 -70.59
C GLU A 101 -46.30 26.90 -69.13
N PRO A 102 -46.35 28.21 -68.82
CA PRO A 102 -46.29 28.69 -67.46
C PRO A 102 -47.39 28.04 -66.59
N VAL A 103 -47.05 27.66 -65.37
CA VAL A 103 -47.95 26.98 -64.42
C VAL A 103 -49.21 27.80 -64.14
N GLU A 104 -49.15 29.11 -64.24
CA GLU A 104 -50.29 30.02 -64.10
C GLU A 104 -51.40 29.67 -65.08
N LYS A 105 -51.04 29.35 -66.34
CA LYS A 105 -52.02 28.92 -67.35
C LYS A 105 -52.60 27.56 -67.01
N HIS A 106 -51.80 26.67 -66.45
CA HIS A 106 -52.24 25.35 -65.99
C HIS A 106 -53.26 25.48 -64.85
N VAL A 107 -52.99 26.34 -63.86
CA VAL A 107 -53.90 26.63 -62.73
C VAL A 107 -55.21 27.26 -63.23
N VAL A 108 -55.14 28.27 -64.09
CA VAL A 108 -56.34 28.98 -64.58
C VAL A 108 -57.27 28.09 -65.40
N ARG A 109 -56.74 27.13 -66.17
CA ARG A 109 -57.55 26.22 -67.01
C ARG A 109 -58.34 25.18 -66.20
N ASN A 110 -57.95 24.91 -64.96
CA ASN A 110 -58.59 23.91 -64.11
C ASN A 110 -59.26 24.61 -62.92
N SER A 111 -60.59 24.76 -62.97
CA SER A 111 -61.36 25.47 -61.94
C SER A 111 -61.21 24.86 -60.54
N LYS A 112 -61.07 23.54 -60.43
CA LYS A 112 -60.84 22.85 -59.15
C LYS A 112 -59.46 23.17 -58.57
N LEU A 113 -58.44 23.16 -59.44
CA LEU A 113 -57.08 23.51 -59.04
C LEU A 113 -56.94 24.99 -58.66
N ARG A 114 -57.55 25.87 -59.46
CA ARG A 114 -57.65 27.29 -59.14
C ARG A 114 -58.30 27.51 -57.77
N HIS A 115 -59.42 26.83 -57.51
CA HIS A 115 -60.09 26.90 -56.21
C HIS A 115 -59.15 26.52 -55.06
N LEU A 116 -58.41 25.41 -55.21
CA LEU A 116 -57.45 24.94 -54.20
C LEU A 116 -56.33 25.98 -53.96
N VAL A 117 -55.77 26.56 -55.01
CA VAL A 117 -54.76 27.61 -54.93
C VAL A 117 -55.31 28.89 -54.28
N ASP A 118 -56.55 29.28 -54.61
CA ASP A 118 -57.22 30.46 -54.06
C ASP A 118 -57.49 30.30 -52.56
N GLN A 119 -57.82 29.10 -52.07
CA GLN A 119 -57.95 28.82 -50.62
C GLN A 119 -56.61 29.01 -49.87
N CYS A 120 -55.48 28.74 -50.54
CA CYS A 120 -54.15 29.04 -50.03
C CYS A 120 -53.69 30.46 -50.40
N GLY A 121 -54.61 31.42 -50.57
CA GLY A 121 -54.30 32.82 -50.81
C GLY A 121 -53.56 33.09 -52.13
N GLY A 122 -53.74 32.23 -53.13
CA GLY A 122 -53.05 32.33 -54.42
C GLY A 122 -51.60 31.82 -54.40
N ARG A 123 -51.15 31.20 -53.29
CA ARG A 123 -49.76 30.78 -53.11
C ARG A 123 -49.50 29.41 -53.72
N PHE A 124 -48.69 29.37 -54.77
CA PHE A 124 -48.15 28.14 -55.31
C PHE A 124 -46.68 28.32 -55.76
N HIS A 125 -45.98 27.20 -55.95
CA HIS A 125 -44.60 27.16 -56.43
C HIS A 125 -44.38 25.85 -57.22
N VAL A 126 -43.40 25.82 -58.13
CA VAL A 126 -43.13 24.67 -59.01
C VAL A 126 -41.72 24.14 -58.77
N PHE A 127 -41.60 22.84 -58.54
CA PHE A 127 -40.34 22.13 -58.42
C PHE A 127 -40.09 21.22 -59.63
N ASN A 128 -38.87 21.28 -60.14
CA ASN A 128 -38.30 20.24 -60.98
C ASN A 128 -37.35 19.39 -60.13
N ASN A 129 -37.88 18.34 -59.50
CA ASN A 129 -37.10 17.44 -58.65
C ASN A 129 -35.99 16.66 -59.38
N ARG A 130 -35.98 16.68 -60.72
CA ARG A 130 -34.88 16.10 -61.52
C ARG A 130 -33.68 17.05 -61.64
N ASP A 131 -33.92 18.35 -61.51
CA ASP A 131 -32.88 19.37 -61.53
C ASP A 131 -32.47 19.73 -60.10
N GLN A 132 -31.71 18.83 -59.46
CA GLN A 132 -31.29 19.00 -58.07
C GLN A 132 -30.24 20.10 -57.86
N ASN A 133 -29.58 20.53 -58.94
CA ASN A 133 -28.54 21.57 -58.90
C ASN A 133 -29.13 22.98 -58.97
N ASN A 134 -30.36 23.13 -59.46
CA ASN A 134 -31.03 24.41 -59.47
C ASN A 134 -31.42 24.81 -58.04
N ARG A 135 -30.58 25.65 -57.43
CA ARG A 135 -30.83 26.24 -56.11
C ARG A 135 -31.77 27.44 -56.16
N GLU A 136 -32.02 28.02 -57.33
CA GLU A 136 -32.94 29.14 -57.51
C GLU A 136 -34.37 28.74 -57.13
N GLN A 137 -34.84 27.56 -57.55
CA GLN A 137 -36.17 27.05 -57.15
C GLN A 137 -36.33 26.96 -55.62
N VAL A 138 -35.26 26.59 -54.90
CA VAL A 138 -35.25 26.52 -53.43
C VAL A 138 -35.29 27.92 -52.83
N ASN A 139 -34.46 28.84 -53.32
CA ASN A 139 -34.43 30.23 -52.84
C ASN A 139 -35.76 30.95 -53.09
N ASP A 140 -36.37 30.76 -54.25
CA ASP A 140 -37.67 31.32 -54.60
C ASP A 140 -38.79 30.78 -53.70
N LEU A 141 -38.76 29.49 -53.37
CA LEU A 141 -39.70 28.93 -52.40
C LEU A 141 -39.51 29.57 -51.01
N LEU A 142 -38.27 29.71 -50.54
CA LEU A 142 -37.97 30.34 -49.25
C LEU A 142 -38.42 31.81 -49.22
N LEU A 143 -38.24 32.57 -50.30
CA LEU A 143 -38.74 33.94 -50.42
C LEU A 143 -40.27 34.02 -50.37
N LYS A 144 -40.97 33.07 -51.00
CA LYS A 144 -42.44 32.96 -50.91
C LYS A 144 -42.88 32.65 -49.49
N ILE A 145 -42.18 31.74 -48.80
CA ILE A 145 -42.42 31.42 -47.39
C ILE A 145 -42.21 32.67 -46.51
N ASP A 146 -41.12 33.42 -46.70
CA ASP A 146 -40.85 34.62 -45.91
C ASP A 146 -41.89 35.72 -46.13
N THR A 147 -42.36 35.87 -47.37
CA THR A 147 -43.44 36.80 -47.70
C THR A 147 -44.73 36.39 -46.99
N MET A 148 -45.06 35.10 -47.00
CA MET A 148 -46.22 34.55 -46.31
C MET A 148 -46.13 34.77 -44.79
N ILE A 149 -44.99 34.45 -44.17
CA ILE A 149 -44.77 34.64 -42.73
C ILE A 149 -44.95 36.12 -42.34
N LYS A 150 -44.41 37.05 -43.14
CA LYS A 150 -44.61 38.49 -42.90
C LYS A 150 -46.08 38.89 -42.97
N GLN A 151 -46.85 38.31 -43.89
CA GLN A 151 -48.29 38.56 -44.01
C GLN A 151 -49.09 37.95 -42.85
N THR A 152 -48.60 36.88 -42.23
CA THR A 152 -49.22 36.23 -41.06
C THR A 152 -48.71 36.78 -39.72
N GLY A 153 -48.06 37.95 -39.71
CA GLY A 153 -47.64 38.62 -38.48
C GLY A 153 -46.23 38.27 -37.98
N GLY A 154 -45.46 37.51 -38.76
CA GLY A 154 -44.07 37.16 -38.44
C GLY A 154 -43.91 35.88 -37.60
N GLU A 155 -45.00 35.19 -37.27
CA GLU A 155 -45.00 34.02 -36.39
C GLU A 155 -45.11 32.70 -37.17
N HIS A 156 -44.77 31.59 -36.51
CA HIS A 156 -45.03 30.24 -37.03
C HIS A 156 -46.49 29.86 -36.80
N TYR A 157 -46.98 28.86 -37.53
CA TYR A 157 -48.30 28.30 -37.26
C TYR A 157 -48.34 27.67 -35.88
N SER A 158 -49.37 27.94 -35.08
CA SER A 158 -49.59 27.24 -33.83
C SER A 158 -51.07 26.99 -33.57
N ASN A 159 -51.34 25.95 -32.78
CA ASN A 159 -52.65 25.62 -32.25
C ASN A 159 -52.46 24.89 -30.91
N ARG A 160 -53.57 24.53 -30.26
CA ARG A 160 -53.53 23.81 -28.98
C ARG A 160 -52.66 22.55 -28.99
N MET A 161 -52.65 21.77 -30.08
CA MET A 161 -51.83 20.56 -30.16
C MET A 161 -50.33 20.87 -30.17
N PHE A 162 -49.93 21.94 -30.86
CA PHE A 162 -48.55 22.42 -30.87
C PHE A 162 -48.13 23.00 -29.52
N GLU A 163 -49.02 23.74 -28.85
CA GLU A 163 -48.79 24.26 -27.50
C GLU A 163 -48.62 23.12 -26.47
N ASP A 164 -49.51 22.13 -26.50
CA ASP A 164 -49.46 20.95 -25.64
C ASP A 164 -48.18 20.14 -25.90
N SER A 165 -47.81 19.97 -27.17
CA SER A 165 -46.59 19.27 -27.56
C SER A 165 -45.32 20.03 -27.13
N LEU A 166 -45.30 21.36 -27.24
CA LEU A 166 -44.22 22.20 -26.73
C LEU A 166 -44.08 22.07 -25.21
N LYS A 167 -45.20 22.11 -24.48
CA LYS A 167 -45.21 21.91 -23.03
C LYS A 167 -44.66 20.53 -22.65
N PHE A 168 -45.13 19.48 -23.33
CA PHE A 168 -44.65 18.12 -23.12
C PHE A 168 -43.13 17.99 -23.36
N ARG A 169 -42.61 18.58 -24.45
CA ARG A 169 -41.15 18.59 -24.71
C ARG A 169 -40.36 19.29 -23.61
N ARG A 170 -40.84 20.44 -23.14
CA ARG A 170 -40.21 21.18 -22.03
C ARG A 170 -40.18 20.37 -20.74
N GLU A 171 -41.28 19.71 -20.40
CA GLU A 171 -41.37 18.85 -19.21
C GLU A 171 -40.40 17.64 -19.31
N GLU A 172 -40.29 17.02 -20.48
CA GLU A 172 -39.35 15.90 -20.70
C GLU A 172 -37.89 16.34 -20.69
N GLU A 173 -37.57 17.52 -21.23
CA GLU A 173 -36.23 18.12 -21.11
C GLU A 173 -35.90 18.46 -19.66
N GLU A 174 -36.85 19.03 -18.91
CA GLU A 174 -36.65 19.35 -17.49
C GLU A 174 -36.47 18.09 -16.64
N LYS A 175 -37.28 17.04 -16.86
CA LYS A 175 -37.09 15.74 -16.18
C LYS A 175 -35.72 15.16 -16.46
N ARG A 176 -35.28 15.16 -17.73
CA ARG A 176 -33.94 14.68 -18.11
C ARG A 176 -32.85 15.48 -17.43
N ARG A 177 -32.95 16.81 -17.41
CA ARG A 177 -32.00 17.67 -16.71
C ARG A 177 -31.95 17.36 -15.21
N ARG A 178 -33.11 17.23 -14.55
CA ARG A 178 -33.18 16.87 -13.11
C ARG A 178 -32.59 15.48 -12.83
N GLU A 179 -32.81 14.51 -13.73
CA GLU A 179 -32.22 13.18 -13.60
C GLU A 179 -30.69 13.20 -13.76
N GLU A 180 -30.19 13.96 -14.74
CA GLU A 180 -28.76 14.18 -14.94
C GLU A 180 -28.11 14.89 -13.74
N GLU A 181 -28.75 15.95 -13.21
CA GLU A 181 -28.31 16.64 -11.99
C GLU A 181 -28.24 15.69 -10.79
N ARG A 182 -29.24 14.82 -10.60
CA ARG A 182 -29.24 13.80 -9.55
C ARG A 182 -28.10 12.80 -9.74
N LYS A 183 -27.89 12.28 -10.96
CA LYS A 183 -26.78 11.36 -11.25
C LYS A 183 -25.42 11.99 -10.98
N GLN A 184 -25.25 13.27 -11.31
CA GLN A 184 -24.02 14.02 -11.02
C GLN A 184 -23.81 14.19 -9.51
N GLN A 185 -24.88 14.49 -8.77
CA GLN A 185 -24.81 14.62 -7.32
C GLN A 185 -24.48 13.29 -6.63
N ASP A 186 -25.11 12.20 -7.03
CA ASP A 186 -24.86 10.86 -6.49
C ASP A 186 -23.41 10.42 -6.77
N GLU A 187 -22.90 10.66 -7.99
CA GLU A 187 -21.50 10.37 -8.33
C GLU A 187 -20.52 11.21 -7.52
N LYS A 188 -20.81 12.49 -7.29
CA LYS A 188 -20.00 13.35 -6.43
C LYS A 188 -19.95 12.84 -4.99
N GLN A 189 -21.11 12.47 -4.42
CA GLN A 189 -21.17 11.91 -3.06
C GLN A 189 -20.37 10.61 -2.96
N ARG A 190 -20.48 9.74 -3.96
CA ARG A 190 -19.72 8.50 -4.04
C ARG A 190 -18.21 8.75 -4.10
N GLN A 191 -17.77 9.74 -4.87
CA GLN A 191 -16.35 10.12 -4.92
C GLN A 191 -15.85 10.66 -3.57
N GLU A 192 -16.64 11.52 -2.90
CA GLU A 192 -16.31 12.04 -1.57
C GLU A 192 -16.23 10.90 -0.52
N GLU A 193 -17.12 9.91 -0.58
CA GLU A 193 -17.09 8.73 0.29
C GLU A 193 -15.86 7.86 0.02
N ILE A 194 -15.55 7.57 -1.25
CA ILE A 194 -14.34 6.82 -1.64
C ILE A 194 -13.08 7.53 -1.13
N GLU A 195 -12.99 8.86 -1.27
CA GLU A 195 -11.84 9.62 -0.78
C GLU A 195 -11.73 9.59 0.75
N ARG A 196 -12.86 9.68 1.46
CA ARG A 196 -12.88 9.55 2.92
C ARG A 196 -12.39 8.18 3.38
N VAL A 197 -12.94 7.10 2.82
CA VAL A 197 -12.53 5.72 3.14
C VAL A 197 -11.05 5.52 2.81
N ARG A 198 -10.58 6.07 1.69
CA ARG A 198 -9.17 6.02 1.31
C ARG A 198 -8.27 6.69 2.37
N LYS A 199 -8.60 7.93 2.79
CA LYS A 199 -7.83 8.64 3.82
C LYS A 199 -7.80 7.87 5.14
N GLU A 200 -8.95 7.39 5.60
CA GLU A 200 -9.04 6.57 6.82
C GLU A 200 -8.21 5.28 6.72
N THR A 201 -8.21 4.65 5.54
CA THR A 201 -7.42 3.42 5.31
C THR A 201 -5.92 3.71 5.29
N GLU A 202 -5.50 4.79 4.63
CA GLU A 202 -4.10 5.24 4.62
C GLU A 202 -3.59 5.58 6.03
N GLU A 203 -4.42 6.25 6.85
CA GLU A 203 -4.10 6.54 8.26
C GLU A 203 -3.98 5.28 9.11
N LYS A 204 -4.91 4.32 8.97
CA LYS A 204 -4.85 3.03 9.68
C LYS A 204 -3.58 2.25 9.32
N ILE A 205 -3.26 2.15 8.03
CA ILE A 205 -2.04 1.49 7.55
C ILE A 205 -0.80 2.18 8.12
N ARG A 206 -0.75 3.51 8.13
CA ARG A 206 0.36 4.27 8.69
C ARG A 206 0.53 4.00 10.19
N ALA A 207 -0.55 4.06 10.96
CA ALA A 207 -0.53 3.80 12.40
C ALA A 207 -0.07 2.37 12.71
N GLU A 208 -0.52 1.38 11.94
CA GLU A 208 -0.10 -0.01 12.08
C GLU A 208 1.40 -0.21 11.76
N MET A 209 1.88 0.42 10.68
CA MET A 209 3.31 0.40 10.35
C MET A 209 4.17 1.05 11.44
N GLU A 210 3.75 2.20 11.97
CA GLU A 210 4.46 2.89 13.06
C GLU A 210 4.48 2.04 14.34
N ALA A 211 3.35 1.44 14.72
CA ALA A 211 3.27 0.56 15.89
C ALA A 211 4.18 -0.67 15.74
N LYS A 212 4.20 -1.28 14.55
CA LYS A 212 5.09 -2.41 14.24
C LYS A 212 6.56 -2.00 14.33
N HIS A 213 6.92 -0.86 13.75
CA HIS A 213 8.28 -0.33 13.81
C HIS A 213 8.73 -0.04 15.26
N GLN A 214 7.87 0.57 16.07
CA GLN A 214 8.16 0.81 17.49
C GLN A 214 8.33 -0.48 18.29
N SER A 215 7.50 -1.49 18.02
CA SER A 215 7.60 -2.81 18.65
C SER A 215 8.93 -3.49 18.31
N GLU A 216 9.37 -3.44 17.05
CA GLU A 216 10.68 -3.96 16.62
C GLU A 216 11.84 -3.22 17.28
N LEU A 217 11.80 -1.89 17.32
CA LEU A 217 12.81 -1.08 18.01
C LEU A 217 12.90 -1.42 19.49
N LYS A 218 11.76 -1.62 20.16
CA LYS A 218 11.71 -2.01 21.57
C LYS A 218 12.34 -3.39 21.79
N ARG A 219 11.98 -4.39 20.97
CA ARG A 219 12.59 -5.73 21.00
C ARG A 219 14.10 -5.69 20.78
N LEU A 220 14.57 -4.86 19.84
CA LEU A 220 16.00 -4.71 19.56
C LEU A 220 16.74 -4.07 20.75
N LYS A 221 16.16 -3.05 21.39
CA LYS A 221 16.72 -2.45 22.60
C LYS A 221 16.81 -3.46 23.74
N GLU A 222 15.75 -4.21 23.98
CA GLU A 222 15.73 -5.27 25.01
C GLU A 222 16.76 -6.36 24.74
N ARG A 223 16.93 -6.78 23.47
CA ARG A 223 17.95 -7.77 23.10
C ARG A 223 19.36 -7.24 23.36
N ARG A 224 19.67 -6.02 22.93
CA ARG A 224 20.97 -5.39 23.20
C ARG A 224 21.25 -5.23 24.70
N GLN A 225 20.23 -4.89 25.49
CA GLN A 225 20.36 -4.77 26.94
C GLN A 225 20.72 -6.12 27.58
N ARG A 226 20.03 -7.21 27.18
CA ARG A 226 20.36 -8.57 27.65
C ARG A 226 21.77 -8.99 27.26
N GLU A 227 22.17 -8.74 26.01
CA GLU A 227 23.52 -9.03 25.53
C GLU A 227 24.58 -8.27 26.34
N TYR A 228 24.31 -7.02 26.73
CA TYR A 228 25.20 -6.22 27.58
C TYR A 228 25.30 -6.80 29.00
N GLU A 229 24.16 -7.08 29.64
CA GLU A 229 24.12 -7.65 30.99
C GLU A 229 24.78 -9.04 31.06
N GLU A 230 24.61 -9.86 30.02
CA GLU A 230 25.25 -11.16 29.92
C GLU A 230 26.78 -11.03 29.79
N ARG A 231 27.26 -10.10 28.96
CA ARG A 231 28.70 -9.80 28.86
C ARG A 231 29.29 -9.36 30.20
N GLU A 232 28.61 -8.46 30.92
CA GLU A 232 29.04 -8.05 32.26
C GLU A 232 29.10 -9.23 33.23
N ARG A 233 28.07 -10.10 33.24
CA ARG A 233 28.06 -11.30 34.09
C ARG A 233 29.23 -12.22 33.75
N GLN A 234 29.45 -12.51 32.46
CA GLN A 234 30.57 -13.33 32.02
C GLN A 234 31.93 -12.72 32.39
N GLN A 235 32.06 -11.40 32.32
CA GLN A 235 33.29 -10.71 32.70
C GLN A 235 33.55 -10.80 34.21
N LYS A 236 32.52 -10.56 35.04
CA LYS A 236 32.60 -10.75 36.50
C LYS A 236 32.93 -12.19 36.87
N GLN A 237 32.30 -13.16 36.21
CA GLN A 237 32.55 -14.57 36.46
C GLN A 237 33.98 -14.97 36.08
N ARG A 238 34.49 -14.50 34.94
CA ARG A 238 35.92 -14.67 34.58
C ARG A 238 36.86 -14.03 35.60
N GLN A 239 36.51 -12.86 36.14
CA GLN A 239 37.32 -12.20 37.16
C GLN A 239 37.37 -13.03 38.46
N VAL A 240 36.23 -13.57 38.90
CA VAL A 240 36.15 -14.46 40.07
C VAL A 240 36.94 -15.75 39.83
N GLU A 241 36.82 -16.37 38.66
CA GLU A 241 37.60 -17.57 38.32
C GLU A 241 39.11 -17.31 38.31
N PHE A 242 39.53 -16.18 37.74
CA PHE A 242 40.93 -15.77 37.73
C PHE A 242 41.47 -15.54 39.15
N GLU A 243 40.71 -14.85 40.00
CA GLU A 243 41.09 -14.62 41.39
C GLU A 243 41.19 -15.93 42.19
N ARG A 244 40.28 -16.88 41.93
CA ARG A 244 40.35 -18.22 42.52
C ARG A 244 41.60 -18.98 42.07
N ALA A 245 41.92 -18.92 40.78
CA ALA A 245 43.13 -19.55 40.23
C ALA A 245 44.40 -18.98 40.86
N ILE A 246 44.46 -17.66 41.10
CA ILE A 246 45.58 -17.03 41.82
C ILE A 246 45.70 -17.60 43.23
N LYS A 247 44.61 -17.65 44.01
CA LYS A 247 44.63 -18.21 45.37
C LYS A 247 45.09 -19.66 45.39
N ASP A 248 44.64 -20.48 44.44
CA ASP A 248 45.05 -21.88 44.34
C ASP A 248 46.56 -22.01 44.03
N ILE A 249 47.10 -21.12 43.19
CA ILE A 249 48.55 -21.05 42.92
C ILE A 249 49.32 -20.62 44.18
N GLU A 250 48.85 -19.60 44.91
CA GLU A 250 49.49 -19.13 46.15
C GLU A 250 49.55 -20.23 47.22
N VAL A 251 48.47 -21.01 47.38
CA VAL A 251 48.44 -22.16 48.30
C VAL A 251 49.46 -23.22 47.90
N LYS A 252 49.57 -23.53 46.61
CA LYS A 252 50.57 -24.48 46.10
C LYS A 252 52.00 -24.00 46.35
N ILE A 253 52.30 -22.74 46.01
CA ILE A 253 53.62 -22.13 46.26
C ILE A 253 53.97 -22.21 47.75
N ARG A 254 53.04 -21.89 48.64
CA ARG A 254 53.27 -21.97 50.09
C ARG A 254 53.56 -23.40 50.53
N ALA A 255 52.77 -24.37 50.08
CA ALA A 255 52.97 -25.77 50.41
C ALA A 255 54.34 -26.29 49.93
N ASP A 256 54.78 -25.91 48.73
CA ASP A 256 56.08 -26.28 48.19
C ASP A 256 57.24 -25.67 48.99
N ILE A 257 57.12 -24.38 49.38
CA ILE A 257 58.11 -23.70 50.25
C ILE A 257 58.19 -24.41 51.61
N GLU A 258 57.06 -24.73 52.22
CA GLU A 258 57.02 -25.44 53.51
C GLU A 258 57.61 -26.86 53.40
N ALA A 259 57.27 -27.61 52.35
CA ALA A 259 57.82 -28.94 52.11
C ALA A 259 59.34 -28.90 51.93
N LYS A 260 59.85 -27.93 51.17
CA LYS A 260 61.30 -27.74 50.97
C LYS A 260 61.99 -27.39 52.29
N SER A 261 61.42 -26.45 53.06
CA SER A 261 61.94 -26.04 54.36
C SER A 261 61.95 -27.20 55.37
N ARG A 262 60.89 -28.01 55.41
CA ARG A 262 60.82 -29.22 56.24
C ARG A 262 61.90 -30.24 55.87
N SER A 263 62.12 -30.47 54.56
CA SER A 263 63.16 -31.38 54.09
C SER A 263 64.56 -30.92 54.50
N GLU A 264 64.85 -29.61 54.39
CA GLU A 264 66.13 -29.03 54.82
C GLU A 264 66.32 -29.14 56.34
N LEU A 265 65.29 -28.80 57.13
CA LEU A 265 65.32 -28.96 58.58
C LEU A 265 65.55 -30.42 59.01
N GLN A 266 64.89 -31.38 58.36
CA GLN A 266 65.11 -32.81 58.62
C GLN A 266 66.56 -33.23 58.37
N ARG A 267 67.18 -32.74 57.29
CA ARG A 267 68.61 -33.01 57.02
C ARG A 267 69.51 -32.42 58.09
N LEU A 268 69.22 -31.20 58.55
CA LEU A 268 69.99 -30.53 59.59
C LEU A 268 69.87 -31.26 60.93
N VAL A 269 68.65 -31.64 61.33
CA VAL A 269 68.38 -32.43 62.54
C VAL A 269 69.13 -33.76 62.50
N ALA A 270 69.06 -34.49 61.37
CA ALA A 270 69.77 -35.76 61.21
C ALA A 270 71.31 -35.61 61.23
N ARG A 271 71.84 -34.43 60.90
CA ARG A 271 73.27 -34.12 61.03
C ARG A 271 73.63 -33.85 62.49
N ILE A 272 72.85 -33.04 63.19
CA ILE A 272 73.05 -32.75 64.62
C ILE A 272 72.99 -34.04 65.44
N GLN A 273 72.03 -34.92 65.18
CA GLN A 273 71.92 -36.21 65.87
C GLN A 273 73.17 -37.08 65.66
N ARG A 274 73.71 -37.14 64.44
CA ARG A 274 74.96 -37.87 64.16
C ARG A 274 76.16 -37.28 64.89
N GLU A 275 76.31 -35.95 64.89
CA GLU A 275 77.40 -35.29 65.62
C GLU A 275 77.29 -35.52 67.14
N ASP A 276 76.07 -35.56 67.68
CA ASP A 276 75.83 -35.82 69.10
C ASP A 276 76.10 -37.29 69.48
N GLU A 277 75.73 -38.23 68.60
CA GLU A 277 76.11 -39.65 68.72
C GLU A 277 77.63 -39.84 68.68
N GLU A 278 78.31 -39.20 67.74
CA GLU A 278 79.78 -39.23 67.64
C GLU A 278 80.44 -38.63 68.89
N ARG A 279 79.94 -37.49 69.38
CA ARG A 279 80.40 -36.88 70.64
C ARG A 279 80.21 -37.82 71.82
N THR A 280 79.05 -38.47 71.91
CA THR A 280 78.74 -39.43 72.97
C THR A 280 79.66 -40.65 72.90
N GLN A 281 79.93 -41.18 71.70
CA GLN A 281 80.88 -42.29 71.51
C GLN A 281 82.31 -41.88 71.87
N LEU A 282 82.75 -40.68 71.46
CA LEU A 282 84.08 -40.17 71.80
C LEU A 282 84.22 -39.97 73.30
N GLN A 283 83.18 -39.48 73.97
CA GLN A 283 83.16 -39.33 75.43
C GLN A 283 83.28 -40.68 76.12
N LYS A 284 82.54 -41.71 75.67
CA LYS A 284 82.71 -43.09 76.16
C LYS A 284 84.14 -43.62 75.96
N ARG A 285 84.76 -43.41 74.79
CA ARG A 285 86.15 -43.83 74.54
C ARG A 285 87.13 -43.16 75.49
N ARG A 286 87.02 -41.83 75.66
CA ARG A 286 87.86 -41.09 76.61
C ARG A 286 87.65 -41.58 78.05
N GLN A 287 86.43 -41.91 78.41
CA GLN A 287 86.12 -42.40 79.75
C GLN A 287 86.76 -43.78 80.01
N ASN A 288 86.71 -44.68 79.02
CA ASN A 288 87.42 -45.94 79.06
C ASN A 288 88.94 -45.74 79.14
N GLU A 289 89.53 -44.83 78.36
CA GLU A 289 90.96 -44.52 78.42
C GLU A 289 91.38 -44.00 79.81
N ILE A 290 90.58 -43.10 80.40
CA ILE A 290 90.81 -42.61 81.78
C ILE A 290 90.75 -43.76 82.78
N GLU A 291 89.81 -44.69 82.60
CA GLU A 291 89.66 -45.87 83.45
C GLU A 291 90.87 -46.80 83.34
N THR A 292 91.37 -47.03 82.12
CA THR A 292 92.61 -47.82 81.89
C THR A 292 93.83 -47.19 82.55
N VAL A 293 93.97 -45.85 82.45
CA VAL A 293 95.06 -45.12 83.11
C VAL A 293 94.93 -45.18 84.64
N ARG A 294 93.70 -45.12 85.18
CA ARG A 294 93.47 -45.29 86.62
C ARG A 294 93.89 -46.68 87.10
N GLU A 295 93.57 -47.72 86.35
CA GLU A 295 94.00 -49.10 86.65
C GLU A 295 95.53 -49.21 86.67
N MET A 296 96.22 -48.65 85.66
CA MET A 296 97.69 -48.64 85.65
C MET A 296 98.29 -47.89 86.86
N ILE A 297 97.72 -46.74 87.24
CA ILE A 297 98.16 -45.99 88.43
C ILE A 297 97.97 -46.82 89.70
N GLN A 298 96.88 -47.58 89.80
CA GLN A 298 96.61 -48.44 90.94
C GLN A 298 97.63 -49.59 91.04
N THR A 299 97.95 -50.24 89.93
CA THR A 299 98.99 -51.29 89.88
C THR A 299 100.36 -50.76 90.31
N ILE A 300 100.77 -49.59 89.80
CA ILE A 300 102.05 -48.97 90.18
C ILE A 300 102.07 -48.61 91.67
N ARG A 301 100.94 -48.17 92.25
CA ARG A 301 100.85 -47.91 93.70
C ARG A 301 101.07 -49.17 94.52
N GLU A 302 100.45 -50.28 94.13
CA GLU A 302 100.59 -51.57 94.81
C GLU A 302 102.03 -52.10 94.73
N GLU A 303 102.72 -51.92 93.60
CA GLU A 303 104.14 -52.25 93.46
C GLU A 303 105.03 -51.41 94.39
N ILE A 304 104.80 -50.09 94.47
CA ILE A 304 105.55 -49.20 95.37
C ILE A 304 105.32 -49.57 96.84
N GLU A 305 104.10 -49.96 97.23
CA GLU A 305 103.79 -50.39 98.59
C GLU A 305 104.46 -51.72 98.95
N ALA A 306 104.50 -52.67 98.02
CA ALA A 306 105.20 -53.94 98.20
C ALA A 306 106.71 -53.73 98.40
N GLU A 307 107.34 -52.87 97.60
CA GLU A 307 108.76 -52.53 97.76
C GLU A 307 109.07 -51.84 99.11
N ARG A 308 108.20 -50.92 99.56
CA ARG A 308 108.37 -50.26 100.86
C ARG A 308 108.27 -51.25 102.02
N SER A 309 107.33 -52.20 101.95
CA SER A 309 107.16 -53.25 102.96
C SER A 309 108.38 -54.19 103.05
N GLU A 310 108.95 -54.56 101.90
CA GLU A 310 110.21 -55.32 101.83
C GLU A 310 111.39 -54.56 102.46
N GLN A 311 111.53 -53.27 102.17
CA GLN A 311 112.59 -52.44 102.76
C GLN A 311 112.48 -52.30 104.28
N GLU A 312 111.26 -52.20 104.83
CA GLU A 312 111.05 -52.14 106.28
C GLU A 312 111.41 -53.46 106.97
N LYS A 313 111.02 -54.60 106.40
CA LYS A 313 111.43 -55.93 106.91
C LYS A 313 112.95 -56.08 106.91
N HIS A 314 113.62 -55.61 105.86
CA HIS A 314 115.07 -55.68 105.78
C HIS A 314 115.75 -54.82 106.85
N ARG A 315 115.21 -53.63 107.16
CA ARG A 315 115.72 -52.74 108.23
C ARG A 315 115.55 -53.35 109.62
N ALA A 316 114.41 -54.00 109.89
CA ALA A 316 114.14 -54.63 111.18
C ALA A 316 115.13 -55.76 111.50
N ARG A 317 115.46 -56.61 110.51
CA ARG A 317 116.44 -57.70 110.69
C ARG A 317 117.84 -57.20 111.08
N ARG A 318 118.31 -56.11 110.47
CA ARG A 318 119.64 -55.52 110.79
C ARG A 318 119.73 -54.96 112.20
N GLN A 319 118.62 -54.50 112.79
CA GLN A 319 118.62 -53.97 114.16
C GLN A 319 118.72 -55.08 115.22
N ILE A 320 118.22 -56.28 114.92
CA ILE A 320 118.27 -57.43 115.82
C ILE A 320 119.71 -57.98 115.91
N GLU A 321 120.38 -58.21 114.78
CA GLU A 321 121.79 -58.68 114.75
C GLU A 321 122.75 -57.74 115.49
N ASN A 322 122.54 -56.42 115.40
CA ASN A 322 123.38 -55.44 116.07
C ASN A 322 123.18 -55.39 117.60
N LYS A 323 122.04 -55.84 118.11
CA LYS A 323 121.80 -55.94 119.56
C LYS A 323 122.48 -57.16 120.17
N GLU A 324 122.45 -58.30 119.47
CA GLU A 324 123.05 -59.54 119.97
C GLU A 324 124.58 -59.46 120.06
N ARG A 325 125.25 -58.82 119.09
CA ARG A 325 126.70 -58.59 119.13
C ARG A 325 127.18 -57.76 120.33
N LYS A 326 126.36 -56.83 120.84
CA LYS A 326 126.73 -55.98 121.98
C LYS A 326 126.62 -56.70 123.33
N GLN A 327 125.89 -57.82 123.40
CA GLN A 327 125.71 -58.56 124.64
C GLN A 327 126.87 -59.55 124.91
N GLN A 328 127.53 -60.06 123.85
CA GLN A 328 128.69 -60.95 123.97
C GLN A 328 129.98 -60.27 124.48
N GLN A 329 130.08 -58.94 124.47
CA GLN A 329 131.30 -58.21 124.88
C GLN A 329 131.34 -57.77 126.36
N LYS A 330 130.28 -58.00 127.16
CA LYS A 330 130.18 -57.47 128.54
C LYS A 330 130.34 -58.48 129.68
N GLN A 331 130.66 -59.75 129.43
CA GLN A 331 130.82 -60.77 130.47
C GLN A 331 132.24 -61.38 130.59
N SER A 332 133.28 -60.70 130.08
CA SER A 332 134.68 -61.16 130.21
C SER A 332 135.61 -60.19 130.96
N GLN A 333 135.12 -59.49 131.98
CA GLN A 333 135.94 -58.86 133.02
C GLN A 333 135.31 -59.00 134.39
#